data_AF-D9WLH1-F1
#
_entry.id   AF-D9WLH1-F1
#
_cell.length_a   1.000
_cell.length_b   1.000
_cell.length_c   1.000
_cell.angle_alpha   90.00
_cell.angle_beta   90.00
_cell.angle_gamma   90.00
#
_symmetry.space_group_name_H-M   'P 1'
#
loop_
_entity.id
_entity.type
_entity.pdbx_description
1 polymer ?
#
loop_
_entity_poly.entity_id
_entity_poly.type
_entity_poly.pdbx_seq_one_letter_code
_entity_poly.pdbx_strand_id
1 'polypeptide(L)'
;MHPRGPFHASRPSLLGAPRHYDDGHGLPPPAVADHPPCGRPLPGHHHRLSLTPAPARPQPLPPLESSPMQIDPRGPRFAAALTTLVLCAVLITSSGALLAAQTAVFALGAFAGLRYSPYGWLYGVAVRPRLSPPDELEDARPPRFAQGVGAVFGLVGTVGYLGGAHWLGMTATGLALAAAFLNAAFGYCLGCEMYVLIRRVRSA
;
A
#
# COMPACT_ATOMS: atom_id res chain seq x y z
N MET A 1 -13.75 -18.64 -47.59
CA MET A 1 -13.41 -20.05 -47.33
C MET A 1 -11.91 -20.15 -47.06
N HIS A 2 -11.52 -20.30 -45.80
CA HIS A 2 -10.16 -20.69 -45.41
C HIS A 2 -10.26 -21.58 -44.16
N PRO A 3 -9.71 -22.81 -44.16
CA PRO A 3 -9.94 -23.79 -43.10
C PRO A 3 -8.92 -23.70 -41.96
N ARG A 4 -9.33 -24.31 -40.86
CA ARG A 4 -8.77 -24.36 -39.50
C ARG A 4 -7.36 -24.97 -39.42
N GLY A 5 -6.53 -24.43 -38.52
CA GLY A 5 -5.35 -25.09 -37.96
C GLY A 5 -5.59 -25.47 -36.48
N PRO A 6 -5.10 -26.62 -35.99
CA PRO A 6 -5.34 -27.11 -34.62
C PRO A 6 -4.26 -26.60 -33.66
N PHE A 7 -4.65 -25.97 -32.55
CA PHE A 7 -3.72 -25.66 -31.47
C PHE A 7 -3.66 -26.78 -30.44
N HIS A 8 -2.41 -27.15 -30.16
CA HIS A 8 -1.92 -28.21 -29.31
C HIS A 8 -2.48 -28.20 -27.89
N ALA A 9 -2.83 -29.39 -27.42
CA ALA A 9 -3.01 -29.70 -26.00
C ALA A 9 -1.67 -29.64 -25.25
N SER A 10 -1.60 -28.85 -24.19
CA SER A 10 -0.54 -28.90 -23.18
C SER A 10 -1.06 -29.55 -21.90
N ARG A 11 -0.43 -30.67 -21.54
CA ARG A 11 -0.72 -31.52 -20.38
C ARG A 11 -0.35 -30.85 -19.04
N PRO A 12 -0.95 -31.31 -17.92
CA PRO A 12 -0.66 -30.85 -16.57
C PRO A 12 0.54 -31.59 -15.96
N SER A 13 1.40 -30.87 -15.21
CA SER A 13 2.48 -31.46 -14.42
C SER A 13 2.21 -31.35 -12.91
N LEU A 14 1.86 -32.50 -12.33
CA LEU A 14 2.37 -33.13 -11.09
C LEU A 14 2.84 -32.18 -9.96
N LEU A 15 2.15 -32.11 -8.81
CA LEU A 15 2.18 -33.07 -7.69
C LEU A 15 3.53 -33.10 -6.93
N GLY A 16 3.55 -32.39 -5.79
CA GLY A 16 4.09 -32.85 -4.50
C GLY A 16 5.62 -32.97 -4.30
N ALA A 17 6.18 -32.07 -3.47
CA ALA A 17 7.25 -32.43 -2.54
C ALA A 17 7.30 -31.44 -1.36
N PRO A 18 7.20 -31.88 -0.09
CA PRO A 18 7.43 -31.04 1.09
C PRO A 18 8.93 -30.85 1.34
N ARG A 19 9.33 -29.61 1.71
CA ARG A 19 10.71 -29.30 2.10
C ARG A 19 10.94 -29.66 3.56
N HIS A 20 11.87 -30.58 3.77
CA HIS A 20 12.48 -30.93 5.05
C HIS A 20 13.18 -29.70 5.65
N TYR A 21 12.87 -29.36 6.89
CA TYR A 21 13.62 -28.42 7.72
C TYR A 21 14.59 -29.27 8.56
N ASP A 22 15.90 -29.04 8.39
CA ASP A 22 16.98 -29.74 9.08
C ASP A 22 17.58 -28.77 10.12
N ASP A 23 17.43 -29.13 11.39
CA ASP A 23 17.94 -28.44 12.56
C ASP A 23 19.32 -28.98 12.94
N GLY A 24 20.30 -28.07 12.99
CA GLY A 24 21.51 -28.24 13.79
C GLY A 24 22.71 -28.84 13.08
N HIS A 25 23.83 -28.10 13.07
CA HIS A 25 25.14 -28.57 13.55
C HIS A 25 26.15 -27.40 13.49
N GLY A 26 27.04 -27.38 14.48
CA GLY A 26 27.80 -26.21 14.92
C GLY A 26 28.83 -25.63 13.95
N LEU A 27 29.13 -24.35 14.17
CA LEU A 27 30.28 -23.67 13.55
C LEU A 27 31.60 -24.34 14.01
N PRO A 28 32.50 -24.74 13.09
CA PRO A 28 33.89 -25.03 13.43
C PRO A 28 34.69 -23.73 13.70
N PRO A 29 35.74 -23.76 14.55
CA PRO A 29 36.60 -22.61 14.81
C PRO A 29 37.47 -22.24 13.59
N PRO A 30 37.89 -20.97 13.46
CA PRO A 30 38.69 -20.52 12.32
C PRO A 30 40.12 -21.11 12.34
N ALA A 31 40.52 -21.65 11.19
CA ALA A 31 41.85 -22.15 10.93
C ALA A 31 42.88 -21.00 10.93
N VAL A 32 43.98 -21.21 11.67
CA VAL A 32 45.19 -20.38 11.64
C VAL A 32 45.83 -20.53 10.26
N ALA A 33 45.95 -19.44 9.52
CA ALA A 33 46.62 -19.41 8.24
C ALA A 33 48.12 -19.17 8.46
N ASP A 34 48.93 -20.21 8.24
CA ASP A 34 50.39 -20.12 8.16
C ASP A 34 50.81 -19.34 6.90
N HIS A 35 51.66 -18.34 7.08
CA HIS A 35 52.30 -17.59 6.00
C HIS A 35 53.38 -18.42 5.29
N PRO A 36 53.35 -18.58 3.95
CA PRO A 36 54.47 -19.14 3.22
C PRO A 36 55.61 -18.10 3.05
N PRO A 37 56.89 -18.52 3.10
CA PRO A 37 58.03 -17.62 2.95
C PRO A 37 58.24 -17.15 1.49
N CYS A 38 58.77 -15.92 1.41
CA CYS A 38 59.20 -15.24 0.19
C CYS A 38 60.26 -16.00 -0.61
N GLY A 39 60.11 -16.00 -1.93
CA GLY A 39 61.27 -15.95 -2.84
C GLY A 39 61.34 -17.02 -3.93
N ARG A 40 60.78 -16.72 -5.11
CA ARG A 40 61.34 -17.17 -6.39
C ARG A 40 60.83 -16.29 -7.54
N PRO A 41 61.68 -15.75 -8.44
CA PRO A 41 61.23 -14.95 -9.57
C PRO A 41 60.82 -15.84 -10.75
N LEU A 42 59.62 -15.59 -11.30
CA LEU A 42 59.13 -16.19 -12.56
C LEU A 42 59.24 -15.18 -13.71
N PRO A 43 59.50 -15.62 -14.95
CA PRO A 43 59.82 -14.74 -16.06
C PRO A 43 58.56 -14.16 -16.74
N GLY A 44 58.63 -12.86 -17.05
CA GLY A 44 58.01 -12.22 -18.22
C GLY A 44 56.54 -12.48 -18.51
N HIS A 45 55.64 -11.87 -17.73
CA HIS A 45 54.26 -11.65 -18.15
C HIS A 45 53.95 -10.16 -18.25
N HIS A 46 53.47 -9.73 -19.42
CA HIS A 46 53.13 -8.36 -19.75
C HIS A 46 52.09 -7.79 -18.77
N HIS A 47 52.51 -6.85 -17.93
CA HIS A 47 51.64 -6.06 -17.08
C HIS A 47 50.70 -5.19 -17.93
N ARG A 48 49.46 -5.66 -18.14
CA ARG A 48 48.34 -4.74 -18.29
C ARG A 48 48.14 -4.08 -16.94
N LEU A 49 48.36 -2.77 -16.87
CA LEU A 49 47.99 -1.94 -15.73
C LEU A 49 46.47 -2.01 -15.56
N SER A 50 46.01 -2.96 -14.75
CA SER A 50 44.65 -3.01 -14.25
C SER A 50 44.47 -1.84 -13.30
N LEU A 51 44.01 -0.70 -13.82
CA LEU A 51 43.48 0.40 -13.02
C LEU A 51 42.45 -0.18 -12.05
N THR A 52 42.84 -0.29 -10.78
CA THR A 52 41.92 -0.66 -9.71
C THR A 52 40.92 0.49 -9.57
N PRO A 53 39.60 0.26 -9.67
CA PRO A 53 38.62 1.30 -9.38
C PRO A 53 38.83 1.78 -7.95
N ALA A 54 38.90 3.10 -7.74
CA ALA A 54 38.97 3.69 -6.41
C ALA A 54 37.79 3.22 -5.54
N PRO A 55 37.98 3.00 -4.23
CA PRO A 55 36.87 2.64 -3.35
C PRO A 55 35.80 3.73 -3.40
N ALA A 56 34.55 3.32 -3.66
CA ALA A 56 33.41 4.21 -3.71
C ALA A 56 33.35 5.05 -2.42
N ARG A 57 33.25 6.38 -2.56
CA ARG A 57 33.06 7.27 -1.40
C ARG A 57 31.85 6.79 -0.59
N PRO A 58 31.92 6.76 0.75
CA PRO A 58 30.75 6.57 1.59
C PRO A 58 29.73 7.65 1.21
N GLN A 59 28.60 7.24 0.65
CA GLN A 59 27.51 8.16 0.36
C GLN A 59 27.04 8.75 1.69
N PRO A 60 26.80 10.07 1.77
CA PRO A 60 26.17 10.67 2.94
C PRO A 60 24.90 9.91 3.27
N LEU A 61 24.73 9.51 4.54
CA LEU A 61 23.47 8.93 4.99
C LEU A 61 22.35 9.86 4.54
N PRO A 62 21.32 9.37 3.82
CA PRO A 62 20.20 10.23 3.45
C PRO A 62 19.69 10.92 4.72
N PRO A 63 19.24 12.19 4.64
CA PRO A 63 18.56 12.83 5.74
C PRO A 63 17.54 11.86 6.32
N LEU A 64 17.34 11.86 7.64
CA LEU A 64 16.25 11.16 8.31
C LEU A 64 14.90 11.75 7.82
N GLU A 65 14.60 11.66 6.53
CA GLU A 65 13.28 11.83 5.98
C GLU A 65 12.43 10.86 6.77
N SER A 66 11.53 11.42 7.58
CA SER A 66 10.54 10.68 8.36
C SER A 66 10.02 9.54 7.50
N SER A 67 10.42 8.30 7.82
CA SER A 67 10.04 7.13 7.04
C SER A 67 8.54 7.22 6.82
N PRO A 68 8.05 7.18 5.55
CA PRO A 68 6.63 7.31 5.27
C PRO A 68 5.89 6.32 6.17
N MET A 69 4.85 6.78 6.87
CA MET A 69 4.11 5.91 7.75
C MET A 69 3.45 4.82 6.91
N GLN A 70 4.06 3.65 6.91
CA GLN A 70 3.58 2.50 6.17
C GLN A 70 2.35 1.90 6.87
N ILE A 71 1.34 1.57 6.08
CA ILE A 71 0.07 0.99 6.54
C ILE A 71 -0.29 -0.24 5.71
N ASP A 72 -1.08 -1.11 6.33
CA ASP A 72 -1.64 -2.29 5.66
C ASP A 72 -2.77 -1.85 4.70
N PRO A 73 -2.70 -2.16 3.40
CA PRO A 73 -3.70 -1.76 2.40
C PRO A 73 -5.09 -2.38 2.65
N ARG A 74 -5.17 -3.49 3.40
CA ARG A 74 -6.44 -4.13 3.76
C ARG A 74 -7.27 -3.27 4.72
N GLY A 75 -6.61 -2.42 5.52
CA GLY A 75 -7.27 -1.49 6.46
C GLY A 75 -8.14 -0.44 5.76
N PRO A 76 -7.59 0.37 4.84
CA PRO A 76 -8.37 1.31 4.02
C PRO A 76 -9.53 0.64 3.26
N ARG A 77 -9.34 -0.57 2.74
CA ARG A 77 -10.40 -1.33 2.03
C ARG A 77 -11.54 -1.73 2.97
N PHE A 78 -11.20 -2.21 4.17
CA PHE A 78 -12.19 -2.52 5.20
C PHE A 78 -12.98 -1.27 5.64
N ALA A 79 -12.28 -0.16 5.87
CA ALA A 79 -12.92 1.11 6.19
C ALA A 79 -13.85 1.60 5.06
N ALA A 80 -13.45 1.40 3.79
CA ALA A 80 -14.27 1.73 2.64
C ALA A 80 -15.53 0.86 2.54
N ALA A 81 -15.46 -0.42 2.91
CA ALA A 81 -16.62 -1.29 2.97
C ALA A 81 -17.63 -0.82 4.03
N LEU A 82 -17.18 -0.49 5.24
CA LEU A 82 -18.04 0.09 6.28
C LEU A 82 -18.65 1.42 5.85
N THR A 83 -17.83 2.30 5.28
CA THR A 83 -18.26 3.59 4.75
C THR A 83 -19.35 3.41 3.68
N THR A 84 -19.19 2.45 2.77
CA THR A 84 -20.19 2.12 1.75
C THR A 84 -21.54 1.79 2.39
N LEU A 85 -21.54 0.92 3.41
CA LEU A 85 -22.77 0.56 4.12
C LEU A 85 -23.42 1.76 4.79
N VAL A 86 -22.62 2.62 5.45
CA VAL A 86 -23.12 3.83 6.11
C VAL A 86 -23.71 4.81 5.09
N LEU A 87 -23.02 5.06 3.97
CA LEU A 87 -23.50 5.97 2.94
C LEU A 87 -24.74 5.43 2.21
N CYS A 88 -24.85 4.11 2.01
CA CYS A 88 -26.11 3.51 1.55
C CYS A 88 -27.25 3.76 2.55
N ALA A 89 -27.00 3.58 3.86
CA ALA A 89 -27.99 3.87 4.88
C ALA A 89 -28.37 5.36 4.91
N VAL A 90 -27.41 6.27 4.71
CA VAL A 90 -27.69 7.72 4.55
C VAL A 90 -28.62 7.95 3.38
N LEU A 91 -28.37 7.37 2.21
CA LEU A 91 -29.23 7.58 1.03
C LEU A 91 -30.64 7.01 1.23
N ILE A 92 -30.77 5.83 1.82
CA ILE A 92 -32.07 5.19 2.10
C ILE A 92 -32.88 6.00 3.12
N THR A 93 -32.23 6.49 4.17
CA THR A 93 -32.90 7.23 5.26
C THR A 93 -32.97 8.73 5.02
N SER A 94 -32.24 9.25 4.04
CA SER A 94 -31.98 10.68 3.83
C SER A 94 -31.49 11.40 5.10
N SER A 95 -30.76 10.70 5.97
CA SER A 95 -30.35 11.23 7.27
C SER A 95 -29.09 12.11 7.18
N GLY A 96 -29.29 13.43 7.19
CA GLY A 96 -28.19 14.40 7.26
C GLY A 96 -27.34 14.27 8.54
N ALA A 97 -27.94 13.84 9.65
CA ALA A 97 -27.23 13.60 10.91
C ALA A 97 -26.29 12.38 10.80
N LEU A 98 -26.73 11.30 10.15
CA LEU A 98 -25.88 10.14 9.91
C LEU A 98 -24.72 10.48 8.96
N LEU A 99 -24.98 11.29 7.94
CA LEU A 99 -23.92 11.80 7.06
C LEU A 99 -22.94 12.72 7.78
N ALA A 100 -23.42 13.55 8.71
CA ALA A 100 -22.55 14.40 9.53
C ALA A 100 -21.61 13.57 10.40
N ALA A 101 -22.11 12.49 11.00
CA ALA A 101 -21.29 11.55 11.76
C ALA A 101 -20.23 10.88 10.87
N GLN A 102 -20.60 10.41 9.67
CA GLN A 102 -19.65 9.84 8.70
C GLN A 102 -18.61 10.88 8.24
N THR A 103 -19.01 12.13 8.06
CA THR A 103 -18.12 13.24 7.71
C THR A 103 -17.09 13.49 8.81
N ALA A 104 -17.48 13.41 10.07
CA ALA A 104 -16.55 13.50 11.19
C ALA A 104 -15.53 12.34 11.17
N VAL A 105 -15.96 11.11 10.82
CA VAL A 105 -15.06 9.96 10.68
C VAL A 105 -14.03 10.19 9.57
N PHE A 106 -14.44 10.73 8.43
CA PHE A 106 -13.53 11.11 7.34
C PHE A 106 -12.54 12.20 7.77
N ALA A 107 -13.03 13.24 8.45
CA ALA A 107 -12.19 14.32 8.97
C ALA A 107 -11.14 13.78 9.97
N LEU A 108 -11.55 12.89 10.88
CA LEU A 108 -10.62 12.24 11.81
C LEU A 108 -9.56 11.43 11.06
N GLY A 109 -9.95 10.65 10.04
CA GLY A 109 -9.01 9.90 9.21
C GLY A 109 -8.00 10.80 8.47
N ALA A 110 -8.43 11.98 8.01
CA ALA A 110 -7.59 12.95 7.33
C ALA A 110 -6.60 13.63 8.30
N PHE A 111 -7.09 14.15 9.43
CA PHE A 111 -6.32 15.01 10.34
C PHE A 111 -5.60 14.23 11.46
N ALA A 112 -6.28 13.34 12.15
CA ALA A 112 -5.69 12.52 13.21
C ALA A 112 -4.91 11.32 12.65
N GLY A 113 -5.26 10.86 11.44
CA GLY A 113 -4.58 9.78 10.72
C GLY A 113 -5.36 8.46 10.75
N LEU A 114 -5.06 7.57 9.80
CA LEU A 114 -5.88 6.37 9.54
C LEU A 114 -5.95 5.39 10.72
N ARG A 115 -4.89 5.29 11.53
CA ARG A 115 -4.86 4.36 12.69
C ARG A 115 -5.78 4.80 13.83
N TYR A 116 -6.08 6.11 13.93
CA TYR A 116 -6.93 6.67 14.97
C TYR A 116 -8.37 6.87 14.51
N SER A 117 -8.67 6.67 13.22
CA SER A 117 -10.04 6.63 12.74
C SER A 117 -10.78 5.45 13.41
N PRO A 118 -12.07 5.61 13.78
CA PRO A 118 -12.87 4.53 14.37
C PRO A 118 -12.79 3.21 13.58
N TYR A 119 -12.80 3.30 12.24
CA TYR A 119 -12.72 2.12 11.38
C TYR A 119 -11.31 1.51 11.33
N GLY A 120 -10.27 2.35 11.38
CA GLY A 120 -8.88 1.88 11.44
C GLY A 120 -8.55 1.21 12.78
N TRP A 121 -9.09 1.74 13.87
CA TRP A 121 -9.01 1.10 15.18
C TRP A 121 -9.75 -0.25 15.18
N LEU A 122 -10.98 -0.28 14.68
CA LEU A 122 -11.78 -1.52 14.57
C LEU A 122 -11.06 -2.58 13.72
N TYR A 123 -10.47 -2.18 12.59
CA TYR A 123 -9.63 -3.08 11.78
C TYR A 123 -8.46 -3.62 12.59
N GLY A 124 -7.73 -2.75 13.29
CA GLY A 124 -6.55 -3.12 14.07
C GLY A 124 -6.83 -4.10 15.21
N VAL A 125 -7.99 -3.98 15.88
CA VAL A 125 -8.33 -4.81 17.04
C VAL A 125 -9.12 -6.08 16.68
N ALA A 126 -10.02 -6.02 15.68
CA ALA A 126 -10.94 -7.12 15.40
C ALA A 126 -10.56 -7.95 14.17
N VAL A 127 -9.98 -7.31 13.14
CA VAL A 127 -9.74 -7.95 11.84
C VAL A 127 -8.27 -8.34 11.67
N ARG A 128 -7.35 -7.39 11.91
CA ARG A 128 -5.92 -7.57 11.73
C ARG A 128 -5.34 -8.78 12.48
N PRO A 129 -5.71 -9.08 13.75
CA PRO A 129 -5.17 -10.24 14.46
C PRO A 129 -5.57 -11.59 13.86
N ARG A 130 -6.60 -11.62 13.01
CA ARG A 130 -7.11 -12.85 12.38
C ARG A 130 -6.52 -13.11 10.99
N LEU A 131 -5.71 -12.18 10.50
CA LEU A 131 -5.11 -12.24 9.16
C LEU A 131 -3.61 -12.53 9.26
N SER A 132 -3.07 -13.19 8.25
CA SER A 132 -1.62 -13.30 8.09
C SER A 132 -0.99 -11.91 7.91
N PRO A 133 0.32 -11.75 8.24
CA PRO A 133 1.04 -10.52 7.96
C PRO A 133 0.83 -10.06 6.50
N PRO A 134 0.68 -8.75 6.26
CA PRO A 134 0.52 -8.23 4.90
C PRO A 134 1.83 -8.41 4.11
N ASP A 135 1.68 -8.81 2.84
CA ASP A 135 2.81 -9.06 1.93
C ASP A 135 3.50 -7.76 1.50
N GLU A 136 2.75 -6.65 1.46
CA GLU A 136 3.22 -5.32 1.09
C GLU A 136 2.55 -4.25 1.97
N LEU A 137 3.30 -3.18 2.27
CA LEU A 137 2.79 -2.02 2.99
C LEU A 137 2.78 -0.79 2.08
N GLU A 138 1.75 0.04 2.24
CA GLU A 138 1.51 1.24 1.43
C GLU A 138 1.76 2.53 2.25
N ASP A 139 2.17 3.62 1.60
CA ASP A 139 2.30 4.93 2.24
C ASP A 139 0.90 5.43 2.71
N ALA A 140 0.80 5.91 3.95
CA ALA A 140 -0.44 6.47 4.47
C ALA A 140 -0.82 7.84 3.86
N ARG A 141 0.08 8.56 3.21
CA ARG A 141 -0.20 9.93 2.71
C ARG A 141 -1.33 9.97 1.67
N PRO A 142 -1.34 9.15 0.60
CA PRO A 142 -2.42 9.19 -0.39
C PRO A 142 -3.80 8.80 0.21
N PRO A 143 -3.92 7.73 1.04
CA PRO A 143 -5.17 7.44 1.73
C PRO A 143 -5.64 8.56 2.67
N ARG A 144 -4.75 9.28 3.37
CA ARG A 144 -5.13 10.46 4.18
C ARG A 144 -5.71 11.58 3.33
N PHE A 145 -5.12 11.82 2.16
CA PHE A 145 -5.66 12.79 1.20
C PHE A 145 -7.05 12.38 0.73
N ALA A 146 -7.25 11.09 0.39
CA ALA A 146 -8.56 10.57 -0.01
C ALA A 146 -9.62 10.75 1.09
N GLN A 147 -9.25 10.56 2.36
CA GLN A 147 -10.14 10.85 3.51
C GLN A 147 -10.54 12.34 3.56
N GLY A 148 -9.60 13.25 3.28
CA GLY A 148 -9.90 14.68 3.19
C GLY A 148 -10.89 15.01 2.07
N VAL A 149 -10.72 14.42 0.89
CA VAL A 149 -11.66 14.57 -0.23
C VAL A 149 -13.05 14.02 0.15
N GLY A 150 -13.10 12.85 0.79
CA GLY A 150 -14.33 12.27 1.32
C GLY A 150 -15.01 13.18 2.34
N ALA A 151 -14.25 13.83 3.23
CA ALA A 151 -14.78 14.79 4.19
C ALA A 151 -15.38 16.03 3.51
N VAL A 152 -14.79 16.52 2.42
CA VAL A 152 -15.35 17.62 1.63
C VAL A 152 -16.70 17.24 1.03
N PHE A 153 -16.79 16.08 0.36
CA PHE A 153 -18.08 15.62 -0.18
C PHE A 153 -19.11 15.36 0.92
N GLY A 154 -18.69 14.75 2.03
CA GLY A 154 -19.53 14.54 3.21
C GLY A 154 -20.06 15.85 3.77
N LEU A 155 -19.22 16.86 3.93
CA LEU A 155 -19.60 18.19 4.43
C LEU A 155 -20.60 18.88 3.50
N VAL A 156 -20.33 18.89 2.19
CA VAL A 156 -21.26 19.44 1.18
C VAL A 156 -22.60 18.70 1.24
N GLY A 157 -22.58 17.36 1.34
CA GLY A 157 -23.79 16.57 1.45
C GLY A 157 -24.56 16.84 2.74
N THR A 158 -23.87 16.97 3.87
CA THR A 158 -24.46 17.30 5.18
C THR A 158 -25.13 18.67 5.14
N VAL A 159 -24.44 19.69 4.60
CA VAL A 159 -25.02 21.02 4.41
C VAL A 159 -26.23 20.96 3.48
N GLY A 160 -26.18 20.15 2.42
CA GLY A 160 -27.31 19.92 1.51
C GLY A 160 -28.54 19.35 2.21
N TYR A 161 -28.39 18.26 2.97
CA TYR A 161 -29.49 17.65 3.71
C TYR A 161 -30.04 18.55 4.83
N LEU A 162 -29.16 19.15 5.64
CA LEU A 162 -29.58 19.98 6.78
C LEU A 162 -30.09 21.36 6.36
N GLY A 163 -29.60 21.90 5.24
CA GLY A 163 -30.03 23.17 4.67
C GLY A 163 -31.24 23.08 3.73
N GLY A 164 -31.83 21.90 3.56
CA GLY A 164 -33.03 21.66 2.75
C GLY A 164 -32.79 21.39 1.26
N ALA A 165 -31.57 21.60 0.75
CA ALA A 165 -31.17 21.26 -0.62
C ALA A 165 -30.89 19.75 -0.78
N HIS A 166 -31.95 18.94 -0.70
CA HIS A 166 -31.86 17.47 -0.71
C HIS A 166 -31.17 16.90 -1.94
N TRP A 167 -31.37 17.50 -3.11
CA TRP A 167 -30.70 17.07 -4.35
C TRP A 167 -29.17 17.16 -4.22
N LEU A 168 -28.66 18.25 -3.60
CA LEU A 168 -27.23 18.44 -3.37
C LEU A 168 -26.70 17.40 -2.38
N GLY A 169 -27.48 17.13 -1.32
CA GLY A 169 -27.22 16.06 -0.34
C GLY A 169 -27.06 14.70 -1.02
N MET A 170 -28.05 14.30 -1.82
CA MET A 170 -28.05 13.03 -2.54
C MET A 170 -26.92 12.92 -3.55
N THR A 171 -26.68 13.95 -4.36
CA THR A 171 -25.61 13.91 -5.38
C THR A 171 -24.23 13.82 -4.72
N ALA A 172 -23.93 14.65 -3.71
CA ALA A 172 -22.64 14.61 -3.03
C ALA A 172 -22.41 13.27 -2.31
N THR A 173 -23.44 12.75 -1.63
CA THR A 173 -23.39 11.44 -0.97
C THR A 173 -23.22 10.30 -1.96
N GLY A 174 -23.90 10.36 -3.12
CA GLY A 174 -23.78 9.37 -4.18
C GLY A 174 -22.37 9.32 -4.78
N LEU A 175 -21.72 10.47 -4.99
CA LEU A 175 -20.33 10.53 -5.44
C LEU A 175 -19.36 9.93 -4.40
N ALA A 176 -19.55 10.28 -3.12
CA ALA A 176 -18.75 9.70 -2.04
C ALA A 176 -18.94 8.18 -1.94
N LEU A 177 -20.19 7.71 -2.09
CA LEU A 177 -20.53 6.29 -2.10
C LEU A 177 -19.86 5.57 -3.27
N ALA A 178 -19.92 6.11 -4.48
CA ALA A 178 -19.28 5.51 -5.65
C ALA A 178 -17.77 5.35 -5.43
N ALA A 179 -17.10 6.37 -4.91
CA ALA A 179 -15.67 6.31 -4.59
C ALA A 179 -15.34 5.28 -3.49
N ALA A 180 -16.15 5.23 -2.42
CA ALA A 180 -15.98 4.27 -1.33
C ALA A 180 -16.21 2.83 -1.81
N PHE A 181 -17.27 2.60 -2.59
CA PHE A 181 -17.59 1.29 -3.14
C PHE A 181 -16.50 0.77 -4.08
N LEU A 182 -15.98 1.63 -4.97
CA LEU A 182 -14.92 1.26 -5.89
C LEU A 182 -13.64 0.82 -5.15
N ASN A 183 -13.31 1.52 -4.06
CA ASN A 183 -12.20 1.16 -3.19
C ASN A 183 -12.47 -0.16 -2.42
N ALA A 184 -13.69 -0.38 -1.97
CA ALA A 184 -14.07 -1.60 -1.25
C ALA A 184 -14.08 -2.84 -2.18
N ALA A 185 -14.62 -2.72 -3.39
CA ALA A 185 -14.84 -3.82 -4.32
C ALA A 185 -13.60 -4.17 -5.15
N PHE A 186 -12.89 -3.17 -5.66
CA PHE A 186 -11.75 -3.37 -6.57
C PHE A 186 -10.40 -2.98 -5.97
N GLY A 187 -10.39 -2.38 -4.77
CA GLY A 187 -9.17 -1.82 -4.19
C GLY A 187 -8.66 -0.59 -4.96
N TYR A 188 -9.52 0.03 -5.78
CA TYR A 188 -9.15 1.21 -6.56
C TYR A 188 -9.56 2.48 -5.82
N CYS A 189 -8.56 3.20 -5.29
CA CYS A 189 -8.77 4.45 -4.57
C CYS A 189 -8.50 5.65 -5.49
N LEU A 190 -9.57 6.24 -6.03
CA LEU A 190 -9.50 7.41 -6.92
C LEU A 190 -8.71 8.58 -6.31
N GLY A 191 -8.81 8.77 -4.98
CA GLY A 191 -8.06 9.80 -4.27
C GLY A 191 -6.54 9.54 -4.24
N CYS A 192 -6.12 8.28 -4.18
CA CYS A 192 -4.69 7.94 -4.22
C CYS A 192 -4.08 8.23 -5.59
N GLU A 193 -4.76 7.83 -6.67
CA GLU A 193 -4.32 8.11 -8.05
C GLU A 193 -4.26 9.62 -8.32
N MET A 194 -5.29 10.36 -7.88
CA MET A 194 -5.32 11.83 -7.96
C MET A 194 -4.15 12.46 -7.21
N TYR A 195 -3.82 11.96 -6.01
CA TYR A 195 -2.69 12.46 -5.22
C TYR A 195 -1.36 12.32 -5.98
N VAL A 196 -1.11 11.13 -6.55
CA VAL A 196 0.11 10.87 -7.33
C VAL A 196 0.15 11.75 -8.58
N LEU A 197 -0.97 11.90 -9.29
CA LEU A 197 -1.08 12.76 -10.46
C LEU A 197 -0.75 14.23 -10.10
N ILE A 198 -1.35 14.77 -9.04
CA ILE A 198 -1.08 16.14 -8.55
C ILE A 198 0.39 16.29 -8.20
N ARG A 199 1.00 15.30 -7.53
CA ARG A 199 2.42 15.33 -7.17
C ARG A 199 3.31 15.35 -8.40
N ARG A 200 3.00 14.56 -9.44
CA ARG A 200 3.74 14.53 -10.72
C ARG A 200 3.68 15.88 -11.44
N VAL A 201 2.49 16.48 -11.53
CA VAL A 201 2.29 17.77 -12.20
C VAL A 201 3.01 18.90 -11.46
N ARG A 202 3.09 18.86 -10.13
CA ARG A 202 3.79 19.88 -9.32
C ARG A 202 5.30 19.76 -9.35
N SER A 203 5.85 18.60 -9.73
CA SER A 203 7.29 18.34 -9.85
C SER A 203 7.83 18.50 -11.27
N ALA A 204 6.95 18.65 -12.26
CA ALA A 204 7.30 18.93 -13.65
C ALA A 204 7.41 20.44 -13.87
#